data_AF-A0A7G8D6W9-F1
#
_entry.id   AF-A0A7G8D6W9-F1
#
_cell.length_a   1.000
_cell.length_b   1.000
_cell.length_c   1.000
_cell.angle_alpha   90.00
_cell.angle_beta   90.00
_cell.angle_gamma   90.00
#
_symmetry.space_group_name_H-M   'P 1'
#
loop_
_entity.id
_entity.type
_entity.pdbx_description
1 polymer ?
#
loop_
_entity_poly.entity_id
_entity_poly.type
_entity_poly.pdbx_seq_one_letter_code
_entity_poly.pdbx_strand_id
1 'polypeptide(L)' 'MAKSYGKVTQASRQGKSAICIFVKPEAKQSIIAALAEGGYGISFQEGITNLLNELLLEHHKAPIA' A
#
# COMPACT_ATOMS: atom_id res chain seq x y z
N MET A 1 -19.81 15.15 31.98
CA MET A 1 -18.94 13.97 31.75
C MET A 1 -18.25 14.15 30.40
N ALA A 2 -16.93 14.38 30.41
CA ALA A 2 -16.15 14.53 29.18
C ALA A 2 -15.99 13.14 28.52
N LYS A 3 -16.54 12.96 27.31
CA LYS A 3 -16.32 11.75 26.53
C LYS A 3 -14.86 11.74 26.07
N SER A 4 -14.05 10.90 26.72
CA SER A 4 -12.69 10.59 26.26
C SER A 4 -12.81 9.71 25.02
N TYR A 5 -12.82 10.33 23.84
CA TYR A 5 -12.60 9.61 22.58
C TYR A 5 -11.24 8.94 22.67
N GLY A 6 -11.21 7.62 22.49
CA GLY A 6 -10.01 6.79 22.67
C GLY A 6 -8.79 7.41 21.99
N LYS A 7 -7.66 7.37 22.68
CA LYS A 7 -6.34 7.76 22.16
C LYS A 7 -6.00 6.87 20.95
N VAL A 8 -6.55 7.19 19.78
CA VAL A 8 -6.06 6.64 18.52
C VAL A 8 -4.79 7.42 18.23
N THR A 9 -3.67 6.84 18.66
CA THR A 9 -2.34 7.39 18.42
C THR A 9 -2.17 7.58 16.92
N GLN A 10 -2.02 8.84 16.49
CA GLN A 10 -1.90 9.21 15.08
C GLN A 10 -0.74 8.44 14.42
N ALA A 11 -1.00 7.73 13.33
CA ALA A 11 -0.05 6.81 12.68
C ALA A 11 1.28 7.47 12.28
N SER A 12 1.26 8.77 11.94
CA SER A 12 2.47 9.55 11.62
C SER A 12 3.45 9.67 12.82
N ARG A 13 2.98 9.47 14.06
CA ARG A 13 3.81 9.45 15.27
C ARG A 13 4.43 8.07 15.57
N GLN A 14 4.15 7.06 14.75
CA GLN A 14 4.75 5.72 14.84
C GLN A 14 5.82 5.45 13.76
N GLY A 15 6.35 6.50 13.10
CA GLY A 15 7.35 6.34 12.04
C GLY A 15 6.80 5.75 10.74
N LYS A 16 5.47 5.76 10.55
CA LYS A 16 4.83 5.31 9.31
C LYS A 16 4.63 6.50 8.38
N SER A 17 5.17 6.40 7.17
CA SER A 17 4.88 7.31 6.06
C SER A 17 3.79 6.72 5.16
N ALA A 18 3.08 7.58 4.44
CA ALA A 18 2.06 7.18 3.47
C ALA A 18 2.48 7.61 2.07
N ILE A 19 2.25 6.74 1.09
CA ILE A 19 2.36 7.05 -0.33
C ILE A 19 0.94 7.11 -0.88
N CYS A 20 0.57 8.24 -1.48
CA CYS A 20 -0.74 8.42 -2.10
C CYS A 20 -0.59 8.37 -3.62
N ILE A 21 -1.26 7.42 -4.26
CA ILE A 21 -1.33 7.30 -5.72
C ILE A 21 -2.75 7.68 -6.16
N PHE A 22 -2.87 8.78 -6.88
CA PHE A 22 -4.14 9.23 -7.44
C PHE A 22 -4.35 8.61 -8.82
N VAL A 23 -5.41 7.83 -8.96
CA VAL A 23 -5.83 7.23 -10.23
C VAL A 23 -7.25 7.65 -10.58
N LYS A 24 -7.62 7.47 -11.85
CA LYS A 24 -9.02 7.65 -12.26
C LYS A 24 -9.93 6.67 -11.49
N PRO A 25 -11.16 7.07 -11.11
CA PRO A 25 -12.05 6.22 -10.32
C PRO A 25 -12.29 4.83 -10.93
N GLU A 26 -12.45 4.77 -12.25
CA GLU A 26 -12.66 3.56 -13.02
C GLU A 26 -11.43 2.63 -13.02
N ALA A 27 -10.23 3.18 -12.93
CA ALA A 27 -8.99 2.40 -12.94
C ALA A 27 -8.73 1.70 -11.60
N LYS A 28 -9.28 2.23 -10.49
CA LYS A 28 -8.97 1.72 -9.14
C LYS A 28 -9.31 0.22 -9.01
N GLN A 29 -10.51 -0.18 -9.44
CA GLN A 29 -10.94 -1.57 -9.35
C GLN A 29 -10.14 -2.46 -10.30
N SER A 30 -9.87 -2.00 -11.51
CA SER A 30 -9.06 -2.73 -12.49
C SER A 30 -7.63 -2.98 -11.99
N ILE A 31 -7.01 -2.00 -11.32
CA ILE A 31 -5.66 -2.17 -10.74
C ILE A 31 -5.69 -3.22 -9.62
N ILE A 32 -6.68 -3.16 -8.73
CA ILE A 32 -6.80 -4.14 -7.64
C ILE A 32 -6.99 -5.56 -8.19
N ALA A 33 -7.86 -5.71 -9.20
CA ALA A 33 -8.07 -6.99 -9.87
C ALA A 33 -6.80 -7.53 -10.54
N ALA A 34 -6.08 -6.68 -11.28
CA ALA A 34 -4.84 -7.06 -11.96
C ALA A 34 -3.75 -7.49 -10.96
N LEU A 35 -3.61 -6.80 -9.83
CA LEU A 35 -2.67 -7.19 -8.78
C LEU A 35 -3.02 -8.56 -8.17
N ALA A 36 -4.31 -8.84 -7.96
CA ALA A 36 -4.76 -10.12 -7.45
C ALA A 36 -4.56 -11.26 -8.47
N GLU A 37 -4.90 -11.01 -9.74
CA GLU A 37 -4.70 -11.97 -10.84
C GLU A 37 -3.23 -12.31 -11.07
N GLY A 38 -2.33 -11.32 -10.92
CA GLY A 38 -0.88 -11.50 -10.98
C GLY A 38 -0.27 -12.20 -9.75
N GLY A 39 -1.07 -12.52 -8.72
CA GLY A 39 -0.60 -13.19 -7.51
C GLY A 39 0.19 -12.28 -6.55
N TYR A 40 0.07 -10.95 -6.69
CA TYR A 40 0.83 -9.99 -5.89
C TYR A 40 0.29 -9.79 -4.46
N GLY A 41 -0.87 -10.34 -4.12
CA GLY A 41 -1.42 -10.29 -2.76
C GLY A 41 -2.92 -10.00 -2.73
N ILE A 42 -3.47 -9.93 -1.52
CA ILE A 42 -4.92 -9.76 -1.29
C ILE A 42 -5.31 -8.30 -1.04
N SER A 43 -4.34 -7.44 -0.75
CA SER A 43 -4.57 -6.01 -0.50
C SER A 43 -3.80 -5.15 -1.50
N PHE A 44 -4.31 -3.95 -1.78
CA PHE A 44 -3.63 -3.01 -2.69
C PHE A 44 -2.22 -2.65 -2.22
N GLN A 45 -2.03 -2.46 -0.91
CA GLN A 45 -0.73 -2.12 -0.35
C GLN A 45 0.27 -3.26 -0.56
N GLU A 46 -0.11 -4.48 -0.20
CA GLU A 46 0.72 -5.68 -0.42
C GLU A 46 1.02 -5.88 -1.91
N GLY A 47 0.00 -5.76 -2.76
CA GLY A 47 0.12 -5.91 -4.20
C GLY A 47 1.12 -4.94 -4.81
N ILE A 48 1.03 -3.66 -4.45
CA ILE A 48 1.97 -2.64 -4.93
C ILE A 48 3.38 -2.88 -4.37
N THR A 49 3.53 -3.23 -3.08
CA THR A 49 4.85 -3.51 -2.51
C THR A 49 5.52 -4.69 -3.20
N ASN A 50 4.79 -5.78 -3.45
CA ASN A 50 5.32 -6.96 -4.12
C ASN A 50 5.69 -6.68 -5.57
N LEU A 51 4.84 -5.96 -6.31
CA LEU A 51 5.14 -5.51 -7.67
C LEU A 51 6.40 -4.63 -7.71
N LEU A 52 6.54 -3.67 -6.78
CA LEU A 52 7.73 -2.83 -6.70
C LEU A 52 8.98 -3.66 -6.39
N ASN A 53 8.87 -4.68 -5.54
CA ASN A 53 9.98 -5.57 -5.22
C ASN A 53 10.41 -6.41 -6.42
N GLU A 54 9.47 -6.93 -7.22
CA GLU A 54 9.79 -7.62 -8.46
C GLU A 54 10.56 -6.69 -9.43
N LEU A 55 10.06 -5.48 -9.67
CA LEU A 55 10.73 -4.50 -10.53
C LEU A 55 12.12 -4.12 -10.02
N LEU A 56 12.31 -4.00 -8.70
CA LEU A 56 13.63 -3.72 -8.13
C LEU A 56 14.60 -4.88 -8.35
N LEU A 57 14.13 -6.11 -8.21
CA LEU A 57 14.94 -7.31 -8.46
C LEU A 57 15.38 -7.40 -9.92
N GLU A 58 14.48 -7.12 -10.88
CA GLU A 58 14.81 -7.06 -12.31
C GLU A 58 15.91 -6.03 -12.62
N HIS A 59 15.94 -4.93 -11.86
CA HIS A 59 16.95 -3.88 -11.98
C HIS A 59 18.18 -4.08 -11.07
N HIS A 60 18.33 -5.26 -10.46
CA HIS A 60 19.42 -5.58 -9.53
C HIS A 60 19.53 -4.62 -8.34
N LYS A 61 18.39 -4.11 -7.86
CA LYS A 61 18.28 -3.26 -6.68
C LYS A 61 17.77 -4.05 -5.48
N ALA A 62 18.05 -3.54 -4.29
CA ALA A 62 17.56 -4.11 -3.04
C ALA A 62 16.03 -3.92 -2.91
N PRO A 63 15.30 -4.89 -2.32
CA PRO A 63 13.85 -4.79 -2.12
C PRO A 63 13.46 -3.76 -1.06
N ILE A 64 12.22 -3.29 -1.14
CA ILE A 64 11.53 -2.47 -0.15
C ILE A 64 10.90 -3.41 0.89
N ALA A 65 11.24 -3.20 2.16
CA ALA A 65 10.72 -3.95 3.31
C ALA A 65 9.29 -3.55 3.68
#